data_AF-A0A9D4THL9-F1
#
_entry.id   AF-A0A9D4THL9-F1
#
_cell.length_a   1.000
_cell.length_b   1.000
_cell.length_c   1.000
_cell.angle_alpha   90.00
_cell.angle_beta   90.00
_cell.angle_gamma   90.00
#
_symmetry.space_group_name_H-M   'P 1'
#
loop_
_entity.id
_entity.type
_entity.pdbx_description
1 polymer ?
#
loop_
_entity_poly.entity_id
_entity_poly.type
_entity_poly.pdbx_seq_one_letter_code
_entity_poly.pdbx_strand_id
1 'polypeptide(L)'
;MAASLSCTACRPAAQPWRTTKPQGRAQSSQAIKRGDVCIVRAALQEEKIITADAVTADLRKYRSLLPPFFSRATTLEEYDKDGLWSMTQPFNLLGLDIKLRMVIARLPDGSLLLVNPIAPTPELLEQLAGLGGEVKHILLPSASPEHWMYSTALSNQFPEATLWAAPGLLEGRGLPIPFFQRMVSSIRPRSKVMGVDPLPPELEGQVETELLAVPFFIEMAVVLPQYRALLLADTGFCMSAEDYAGASKANVDAASKMGVWDRLGPVTRNVFEANPKVGKEWVDAVLARSNWDVVIPAHATAPIADGPRAFKDCFDFLF
;
A
#
# COMPACT_ATOMS: atom_id res chain seq x y z
N MET A 1 -11.22 57.72 -57.50
CA MET A 1 -10.99 56.53 -58.35
C MET A 1 -11.68 55.37 -57.65
N ALA A 2 -12.95 55.12 -57.98
CA ALA A 2 -13.44 53.99 -58.79
C ALA A 2 -13.28 52.64 -58.04
N ALA A 3 -14.32 52.14 -57.36
CA ALA A 3 -15.46 51.31 -57.86
C ALA A 3 -15.13 49.80 -57.80
N SER A 4 -15.68 49.04 -56.83
CA SER A 4 -16.89 48.18 -56.87
C SER A 4 -16.77 47.01 -57.87
N LEU A 5 -16.99 45.73 -57.50
CA LEU A 5 -18.27 45.02 -57.26
C LEU A 5 -17.94 43.56 -56.80
N SER A 6 -18.53 43.04 -55.72
CA SER A 6 -19.78 42.23 -55.63
C SER A 6 -19.68 40.76 -56.12
N CYS A 7 -19.94 39.79 -55.22
CA CYS A 7 -21.12 38.90 -55.17
C CYS A 7 -20.81 37.61 -54.35
N THR A 8 -21.38 37.41 -53.16
CA THR A 8 -22.65 36.69 -52.85
C THR A 8 -22.58 35.15 -53.03
N ALA A 9 -22.67 34.40 -51.93
CA ALA A 9 -23.81 33.51 -51.61
C ALA A 9 -23.45 32.32 -50.68
N CYS A 10 -24.12 32.32 -49.53
CA CYS A 10 -24.76 31.21 -48.81
C CYS A 10 -24.13 29.79 -48.83
N ARG A 11 -23.70 29.35 -47.64
CA ARG A 11 -23.53 27.93 -47.30
C ARG A 11 -24.82 27.35 -46.70
N PRO A 12 -25.25 26.14 -47.09
CA PRO A 12 -26.46 25.52 -46.55
C PRO A 12 -26.22 24.78 -45.22
N ALA A 13 -27.30 24.74 -44.43
CA ALA A 13 -27.45 24.06 -43.16
C ALA A 13 -27.31 22.53 -43.30
N ALA A 14 -26.65 21.92 -42.31
CA ALA A 14 -26.50 20.48 -42.18
C ALA A 14 -27.85 19.82 -41.84
N GLN A 15 -28.22 18.80 -42.61
CA GLN A 15 -29.30 17.88 -42.27
C GLN A 15 -28.78 16.71 -41.41
N PRO A 16 -29.58 16.21 -40.44
CA PRO A 16 -29.26 15.03 -39.66
C PRO A 16 -29.73 13.75 -40.39
N TRP A 17 -28.94 12.67 -40.31
CA TRP A 17 -29.35 11.33 -40.73
C TRP A 17 -29.43 10.43 -39.48
N ARG A 18 -30.64 10.09 -39.06
CA ARG A 18 -31.38 8.83 -39.28
C ARG A 18 -31.06 7.72 -38.27
N THR A 19 -31.91 7.63 -37.25
CA THR A 19 -32.23 6.41 -36.51
C THR A 19 -33.27 5.60 -37.28
N THR A 20 -33.06 4.30 -37.43
CA THR A 20 -34.04 3.32 -37.92
C THR A 20 -35.02 2.91 -36.79
N LYS A 21 -36.29 2.68 -37.17
CA LYS A 21 -37.42 2.09 -36.43
C LYS A 21 -37.89 0.84 -37.23
N PRO A 22 -38.91 0.06 -36.84
CA PRO A 22 -39.47 -0.36 -35.54
C PRO A 22 -39.86 -1.87 -35.52
N GLN A 23 -40.46 -2.37 -34.43
CA GLN A 23 -41.61 -3.33 -34.47
C GLN A 23 -42.27 -3.35 -33.07
N GLY A 24 -43.44 -2.73 -32.90
CA GLY A 24 -44.74 -3.42 -32.71
C GLY A 24 -45.00 -3.59 -31.20
N ARG A 25 -46.09 -3.13 -30.57
CA ARG A 25 -47.49 -3.11 -30.99
C ARG A 25 -48.26 -2.09 -30.13
N ALA A 26 -49.19 -1.38 -30.75
CA ALA A 26 -50.06 -0.39 -30.13
C ALA A 26 -51.14 -1.02 -29.24
N GLN A 27 -51.50 -0.35 -28.14
CA GLN A 27 -52.89 -0.26 -27.70
C GLN A 27 -53.23 1.18 -27.25
N SER A 28 -53.98 1.83 -28.15
CA SER A 28 -54.97 2.89 -27.96
C SER A 28 -54.83 3.87 -26.79
N SER A 29 -54.42 5.09 -27.12
CA SER A 29 -54.82 6.31 -26.41
C SER A 29 -56.19 6.79 -26.92
N GLN A 30 -57.14 7.02 -26.01
CA GLN A 30 -58.16 8.05 -26.21
C GLN A 30 -57.79 9.24 -25.32
N ALA A 31 -57.60 10.39 -25.95
CA ALA A 31 -57.36 11.66 -25.28
C ALA A 31 -58.70 12.33 -24.94
N ILE A 32 -58.88 12.71 -23.68
CA ILE A 32 -59.79 13.80 -23.31
C ILE A 32 -58.94 14.83 -22.55
N LYS A 33 -58.82 16.04 -23.12
CA LYS A 33 -58.21 17.21 -22.47
C LYS A 33 -59.13 17.72 -21.36
N ARG A 34 -58.57 17.98 -20.17
CA ARG A 34 -58.72 19.25 -19.41
C ARG A 34 -58.11 19.13 -18.01
N GLY A 35 -57.34 20.16 -17.62
CA GLY A 35 -57.07 20.50 -16.22
C GLY A 35 -55.67 20.17 -15.74
N ASP A 36 -54.95 21.21 -15.31
CA ASP A 36 -53.62 21.15 -14.71
C ASP A 36 -53.65 20.44 -13.35
N VAL A 37 -53.24 19.16 -13.29
CA VAL A 37 -52.59 18.54 -12.12
C VAL A 37 -51.72 17.38 -12.64
N CYS A 38 -50.40 17.47 -12.50
CA CYS A 38 -49.53 16.29 -12.62
C CYS A 38 -49.40 15.67 -11.23
N ILE A 39 -50.11 14.56 -10.98
CA ILE A 39 -49.84 13.73 -9.80
C ILE A 39 -48.58 12.92 -10.11
N VAL A 40 -47.44 13.38 -9.61
CA VAL A 40 -46.23 12.55 -9.56
C VAL A 40 -46.44 11.55 -8.43
N ARG A 41 -46.77 10.30 -8.75
CA ARG A 41 -46.60 9.22 -7.78
C ARG A 41 -45.10 9.05 -7.57
N ALA A 42 -44.62 9.45 -6.40
CA ALA A 42 -43.31 9.04 -5.93
C ALA A 42 -43.25 7.51 -6.04
N ALA A 43 -42.36 7.00 -6.90
CA ALA A 43 -41.98 5.61 -6.83
C ALA A 43 -41.43 5.39 -5.44
N LEU A 44 -42.03 4.46 -4.69
CA LEU A 44 -41.48 3.98 -3.44
C LEU A 44 -40.05 3.53 -3.73
N GLN A 45 -39.08 4.36 -3.35
CA GLN A 45 -37.71 3.91 -3.20
C GLN A 45 -37.79 2.87 -2.08
N GLU A 46 -37.70 1.59 -2.44
CA GLU A 46 -37.44 0.55 -1.46
C GLU A 46 -36.11 0.89 -0.80
N GLU A 47 -36.18 1.48 0.40
CA GLU A 47 -35.04 1.60 1.29
C GLU A 47 -34.60 0.19 1.65
N LYS A 48 -33.67 -0.34 0.87
CA LYS A 48 -33.01 -1.59 1.20
C LYS A 48 -32.19 -1.31 2.46
N ILE A 49 -32.63 -1.87 3.58
CA ILE A 49 -31.89 -1.80 4.85
C ILE A 49 -30.55 -2.50 4.62
N ILE A 50 -29.51 -1.73 4.36
CA ILE A 50 -28.14 -2.24 4.31
C ILE A 50 -27.70 -2.35 5.76
N THR A 51 -27.40 -3.57 6.20
CA THR A 51 -26.89 -3.80 7.56
C THR A 51 -25.47 -3.25 7.69
N ALA A 52 -25.06 -2.86 8.90
CA ALA A 52 -23.69 -2.40 9.16
C ALA A 52 -22.64 -3.42 8.67
N ASP A 53 -22.88 -4.71 8.88
CA ASP A 53 -22.02 -5.80 8.39
C ASP A 53 -21.87 -5.82 6.87
N ALA A 54 -22.95 -5.51 6.13
CA ALA A 54 -22.91 -5.47 4.67
C ALA A 54 -22.17 -4.23 4.15
N VAL A 55 -22.29 -3.08 4.83
CA VAL A 55 -21.49 -1.87 4.53
C VAL A 55 -20.01 -2.17 4.76
N THR A 56 -19.66 -2.71 5.92
CA THR A 56 -18.28 -3.06 6.27
C THR A 56 -17.69 -4.10 5.31
N ALA A 57 -18.47 -5.09 4.87
CA ALA A 57 -18.02 -6.07 3.89
C ALA A 57 -17.76 -5.45 2.50
N ASP A 58 -18.51 -4.42 2.11
CA ASP A 58 -18.32 -3.73 0.84
C ASP A 58 -17.05 -2.87 0.85
N LEU A 59 -16.78 -2.16 1.96
CA LEU A 59 -15.59 -1.33 2.15
C LEU A 59 -14.27 -2.12 2.13
N ARG A 60 -14.34 -3.46 2.29
CA ARG A 60 -13.18 -4.36 2.28
C ARG A 60 -12.84 -4.91 0.90
N LYS A 61 -13.70 -4.73 -0.10
CA LYS A 61 -13.51 -5.34 -1.43
C LYS A 61 -12.29 -4.76 -2.14
N TYR A 62 -11.42 -5.64 -2.62
CA TYR A 62 -10.25 -5.26 -3.40
C TYR A 62 -9.78 -6.42 -4.26
N ARG A 63 -9.57 -6.18 -5.57
CA ARG A 63 -9.03 -7.18 -6.49
C ARG A 63 -7.51 -7.18 -6.43
N SER A 64 -6.94 -8.14 -5.71
CA SER A 64 -5.51 -8.25 -5.51
C SER A 64 -4.88 -9.33 -6.40
N LEU A 65 -3.60 -9.14 -6.74
CA LEU A 65 -2.76 -10.20 -7.31
C LEU A 65 -2.16 -11.12 -6.23
N LEU A 66 -2.30 -10.76 -4.95
CA LEU A 66 -1.84 -11.54 -3.81
C LEU A 66 -3.05 -12.04 -3.00
N PRO A 67 -2.95 -13.21 -2.35
CA PRO A 67 -4.00 -13.72 -1.48
C PRO A 67 -4.14 -12.85 -0.21
N PRO A 68 -5.37 -12.62 0.31
CA PRO A 68 -6.66 -12.91 -0.31
C PRO A 68 -6.95 -11.99 -1.52
N PHE A 69 -7.60 -12.56 -2.54
CA PHE A 69 -7.73 -11.94 -3.86
C PHE A 69 -8.88 -10.93 -4.01
N PHE A 70 -9.86 -10.93 -3.10
CA PHE A 70 -11.12 -10.19 -3.31
C PHE A 70 -11.56 -9.30 -2.15
N SER A 71 -11.09 -9.54 -0.93
CA SER A 71 -11.47 -8.77 0.26
C SER A 71 -10.32 -8.75 1.25
N ARG A 72 -10.08 -7.58 1.85
CA ARG A 72 -8.99 -7.31 2.79
C ARG A 72 -9.53 -6.39 3.89
N ALA A 73 -9.71 -6.96 5.09
CA ALA A 73 -9.99 -6.17 6.27
C ALA A 73 -8.73 -5.41 6.70
N THR A 74 -8.89 -4.15 7.10
CA THR A 74 -7.82 -3.28 7.57
C THR A 74 -7.96 -3.07 9.06
N THR A 75 -6.91 -3.43 9.81
CA THR A 75 -6.81 -3.16 11.24
C THR A 75 -5.84 -2.01 11.46
N LEU A 76 -6.31 -0.93 12.09
CA LEU A 76 -5.49 0.19 12.54
C LEU A 76 -5.03 -0.05 13.98
N GLU A 77 -3.75 0.12 14.21
CA GLU A 77 -3.10 0.04 15.52
C GLU A 77 -2.28 1.31 15.75
N GLU A 78 -2.38 1.89 16.95
CA GLU A 78 -1.59 3.06 17.36
C GLU A 78 -0.41 2.61 18.21
N TYR A 79 0.80 3.00 17.80
CA TYR A 79 2.04 2.74 18.55
C TYR A 79 2.48 3.97 19.34
N ASP A 80 2.24 5.17 18.80
CA ASP A 80 2.56 6.43 19.46
C ASP A 80 1.46 7.46 19.18
N LYS A 81 0.89 8.02 20.25
CA LYS A 81 -0.13 9.08 20.22
C LYS A 81 0.31 10.35 19.47
N ASP A 82 1.62 10.58 19.35
CA ASP A 82 2.18 11.75 18.68
C ASP A 82 2.34 11.52 17.17
N GLY A 83 2.13 10.29 16.69
CA GLY A 83 1.76 10.05 15.31
C GLY A 83 2.39 8.82 14.64
N LEU A 84 2.51 7.71 15.37
CA LEU A 84 2.94 6.44 14.79
C LEU A 84 1.81 5.42 14.83
N TRP A 85 1.42 4.93 13.66
CA TRP A 85 0.39 3.91 13.52
C TRP A 85 0.86 2.80 12.59
N SER A 86 0.17 1.66 12.66
CA SER A 86 0.19 0.67 11.60
C SER A 86 -1.19 0.35 11.10
N MET A 87 -1.28 0.06 9.81
CA MET A 87 -2.44 -0.57 9.21
C MET A 87 -2.03 -1.94 8.72
N THR A 88 -2.77 -2.97 9.12
CA THR A 88 -2.51 -4.35 8.68
C THR A 88 -3.66 -4.89 7.87
N GLN A 89 -3.32 -5.64 6.82
CA GLN A 89 -4.27 -6.42 6.02
C GLN A 89 -3.85 -7.89 6.00
N PRO A 90 -4.79 -8.82 5.79
CA PRO A 90 -4.47 -10.23 5.72
C PRO A 90 -3.54 -10.50 4.54
N PHE A 91 -2.53 -11.36 4.75
CA PHE A 91 -1.71 -11.89 3.68
C PHE A 91 -1.54 -13.39 3.93
N ASN A 92 -2.28 -14.19 3.16
CA ASN A 92 -2.39 -15.62 3.41
C ASN A 92 -1.28 -16.38 2.68
N LEU A 93 -0.30 -16.89 3.43
CA LEU A 93 0.77 -17.72 2.90
C LEU A 93 0.74 -19.09 3.58
N LEU A 94 0.68 -20.16 2.77
CA LEU A 94 0.66 -21.55 3.24
C LEU A 94 -0.43 -21.84 4.31
N GLY A 95 -1.58 -21.16 4.22
CA GLY A 95 -2.70 -21.36 5.14
C GLY A 95 -2.61 -20.58 6.46
N LEU A 96 -1.63 -19.69 6.59
CA LEU A 96 -1.49 -18.75 7.71
C LEU A 96 -1.71 -17.32 7.23
N ASP A 97 -2.44 -16.54 8.01
CA ASP A 97 -2.43 -15.09 7.84
C ASP A 97 -1.17 -14.51 8.48
N ILE A 98 -0.18 -14.20 7.65
CA ILE A 98 1.06 -13.61 8.12
C ILE A 98 0.97 -12.10 8.28
N LYS A 99 -0.18 -11.47 8.00
CA LYS A 99 -0.41 -10.02 7.99
C LYS A 99 0.56 -9.27 7.06
N LEU A 100 0.11 -8.22 6.40
CA LEU A 100 0.97 -7.28 5.69
C LEU A 100 0.71 -5.89 6.26
N ARG A 101 1.77 -5.22 6.70
CA ARG A 101 1.71 -3.99 7.49
C ARG A 101 2.22 -2.79 6.73
N MET A 102 1.41 -1.75 6.61
CA MET A 102 1.86 -0.40 6.29
C MET A 102 2.05 0.39 7.58
N VAL A 103 3.19 1.06 7.73
CA VAL A 103 3.42 2.00 8.85
C VAL A 103 3.09 3.40 8.39
N ILE A 104 2.44 4.17 9.26
CA ILE A 104 2.10 5.57 9.06
C ILE A 104 2.81 6.38 10.12
N ALA A 105 3.61 7.35 9.69
CA ALA A 105 4.35 8.25 10.57
C ALA A 105 3.97 9.69 10.25
N ARG A 106 3.58 10.46 11.27
CA ARG A 106 3.42 11.91 11.16
C ARG A 106 4.80 12.57 11.18
N LEU A 107 5.07 13.43 10.21
CA LEU A 107 6.31 14.22 10.13
C LEU A 107 6.17 15.53 10.93
N PRO A 108 7.27 16.22 11.25
CA PRO A 108 7.24 17.47 12.02
C PRO A 108 6.39 18.59 11.40
N ASP A 109 6.22 18.60 10.08
CA ASP A 109 5.36 19.55 9.37
C ASP A 109 3.86 19.17 9.40
N GLY A 110 3.51 18.07 10.05
CA GLY A 110 2.16 17.53 10.19
C GLY A 110 1.71 16.62 9.04
N SER A 111 2.51 16.49 7.97
CA SER A 111 2.24 15.57 6.87
C SER A 111 2.48 14.11 7.28
N LEU A 112 2.04 13.17 6.43
CA LEU A 112 2.16 11.74 6.66
C LEU A 112 3.16 11.11 5.67
N LEU A 113 4.01 10.25 6.24
CA LEU A 113 4.84 9.27 5.55
C LEU A 113 4.18 7.89 5.70
N LEU A 114 3.94 7.22 4.57
CA LEU A 114 3.52 5.82 4.52
C LEU A 114 4.73 4.96 4.17
N VAL A 115 4.99 3.90 4.93
CA VAL A 115 6.06 2.94 4.63
C VAL A 115 5.43 1.57 4.40
N ASN A 116 5.87 0.90 3.34
CA ASN A 116 5.39 -0.44 2.95
C ASN A 116 3.89 -0.46 2.57
N PRO A 117 3.51 0.10 1.40
CA PRO A 117 2.11 0.29 1.02
C PRO A 117 1.33 -1.02 0.89
N ILE A 118 0.11 -1.03 1.43
CA ILE A 118 -0.85 -2.13 1.31
C ILE A 118 -2.04 -1.74 0.42
N ALA A 119 -3.01 -2.64 0.22
CA ALA A 119 -4.09 -2.42 -0.73
C ALA A 119 -4.99 -1.25 -0.30
N PRO A 120 -5.21 -0.21 -1.15
CA PRO A 120 -6.08 0.92 -0.82
C PRO A 120 -7.56 0.53 -0.90
N THR A 121 -8.05 -0.25 0.06
CA THR A 121 -9.48 -0.51 0.21
C THR A 121 -10.19 0.76 0.67
N PRO A 122 -11.49 0.93 0.38
CA PRO A 122 -12.27 2.02 0.96
C PRO A 122 -12.14 2.09 2.50
N GLU A 123 -12.18 0.95 3.19
CA GLU A 123 -11.97 0.87 4.65
C GLU A 123 -10.61 1.45 5.06
N LEU A 124 -9.52 1.12 4.34
CA LEU A 124 -8.19 1.68 4.61
C LEU A 124 -8.16 3.19 4.38
N LEU A 125 -8.72 3.67 3.28
CA LEU A 125 -8.68 5.08 2.91
C LEU A 125 -9.48 5.94 3.88
N GLU A 126 -10.63 5.45 4.35
CA GLU A 126 -11.43 6.11 5.40
C GLU A 126 -10.67 6.18 6.74
N GLN A 127 -10.07 5.06 7.18
CA GLN A 127 -9.26 5.06 8.40
C GLN A 127 -8.06 6.00 8.27
N LEU A 128 -7.39 6.02 7.11
CA LEU A 128 -6.22 6.87 6.86
C LEU A 128 -6.58 8.35 6.84
N ALA A 129 -7.70 8.71 6.22
CA ALA A 129 -8.24 10.06 6.27
C ALA A 129 -8.56 10.50 7.72
N GLY A 130 -9.02 9.57 8.56
CA GLY A 130 -9.31 9.79 9.97
C GLY A 130 -8.08 10.16 10.82
N LEU A 131 -6.87 9.76 10.41
CA LEU A 131 -5.62 10.13 11.10
C LEU A 131 -5.28 11.62 10.94
N GLY A 132 -5.77 12.26 9.87
CA GLY A 132 -5.48 13.65 9.53
C GLY A 132 -4.03 13.92 9.11
N GLY A 133 -3.83 14.99 8.35
CA GLY A 133 -2.56 15.30 7.70
C GLY A 133 -2.54 14.85 6.24
N GLU A 134 -1.75 15.55 5.42
CA GLU A 134 -1.61 15.23 3.99
C GLU A 134 -0.61 14.09 3.81
N VAL A 135 -0.96 13.05 3.04
CA VAL A 135 0.00 12.04 2.62
C VAL A 135 0.94 12.65 1.58
N LYS A 136 2.17 12.98 2.00
CA LYS A 136 3.20 13.56 1.14
C LYS A 136 4.23 12.56 0.65
N HIS A 137 4.42 11.45 1.38
CA HIS A 137 5.48 10.50 1.08
C HIS A 137 4.99 9.06 1.21
N ILE A 138 5.39 8.22 0.25
CA ILE A 138 5.18 6.78 0.27
C ILE A 138 6.54 6.12 0.04
N LEU A 139 7.01 5.30 0.96
CA LEU A 139 8.32 4.64 0.92
C LEU A 139 8.17 3.14 0.62
N LEU A 140 8.93 2.66 -0.36
CA LEU A 140 9.02 1.28 -0.80
C LEU A 140 10.37 0.71 -0.33
N PRO A 141 10.39 0.00 0.81
CA PRO A 141 11.65 -0.40 1.42
C PRO A 141 12.26 -1.65 0.79
N SER A 142 11.47 -2.48 0.09
CA SER A 142 11.91 -3.81 -0.39
C SER A 142 11.55 -4.05 -1.85
N ALA A 143 12.32 -4.93 -2.49
CA ALA A 143 12.02 -5.45 -3.82
C ALA A 143 11.05 -6.65 -3.82
N SER A 144 10.71 -7.24 -2.68
CA SER A 144 9.71 -8.32 -2.65
C SER A 144 8.33 -7.76 -3.01
N PRO A 145 7.58 -8.42 -3.93
CA PRO A 145 6.36 -7.87 -4.53
C PRO A 145 5.31 -7.35 -3.55
N GLU A 146 5.06 -8.05 -2.45
CA GLU A 146 4.12 -7.68 -1.40
C GLU A 146 4.38 -6.28 -0.81
N HIS A 147 5.62 -5.79 -0.88
CA HIS A 147 6.05 -4.53 -0.27
C HIS A 147 5.94 -3.31 -1.19
N TRP A 148 5.60 -3.52 -2.46
CA TRP A 148 5.50 -2.40 -3.42
C TRP A 148 4.39 -2.57 -4.45
N MET A 149 3.79 -3.74 -4.63
CA MET A 149 2.81 -3.97 -5.70
C MET A 149 1.53 -3.13 -5.57
N TYR A 150 1.21 -2.64 -4.37
CA TYR A 150 0.09 -1.71 -4.17
C TYR A 150 0.46 -0.23 -4.36
N SER A 151 1.73 0.09 -4.56
CA SER A 151 2.25 1.46 -4.67
C SER A 151 1.53 2.28 -5.75
N THR A 152 1.34 1.74 -6.95
CA THR A 152 0.62 2.43 -8.04
C THR A 152 -0.79 2.79 -7.60
N ALA A 153 -1.55 1.82 -7.07
CA ALA A 153 -2.94 2.00 -6.70
C ALA A 153 -3.08 3.01 -5.55
N LEU A 154 -2.21 2.92 -4.54
CA LEU A 154 -2.20 3.82 -3.40
C LEU A 154 -1.79 5.23 -3.80
N SER A 155 -0.71 5.38 -4.59
CA SER A 155 -0.23 6.69 -5.06
C SER A 155 -1.24 7.43 -5.94
N ASN A 156 -2.13 6.70 -6.63
CA ASN A 156 -3.21 7.33 -7.41
C ASN A 156 -4.28 7.97 -6.53
N GLN A 157 -4.40 7.56 -5.26
CA GLN A 157 -5.27 8.23 -4.27
C GLN A 157 -4.63 9.52 -3.73
N PHE A 158 -3.30 9.64 -3.82
CA PHE A 158 -2.52 10.77 -3.31
C PHE A 158 -1.61 11.32 -4.42
N PRO A 159 -2.16 12.00 -5.43
CA PRO A 159 -1.41 12.38 -6.63
C PRO A 159 -0.27 13.38 -6.37
N GLU A 160 -0.25 14.07 -5.24
CA GLU A 160 0.85 14.96 -4.85
C GLU A 160 1.92 14.25 -4.02
N ALA A 161 1.68 13.01 -3.58
CA ALA A 161 2.64 12.25 -2.80
C ALA A 161 3.84 11.83 -3.66
N THR A 162 5.03 12.00 -3.09
CA THR A 162 6.28 11.47 -3.66
C THR A 162 6.44 10.01 -3.29
N LEU A 163 6.67 9.16 -4.29
CA LEU A 163 7.02 7.76 -4.07
C LEU A 163 8.55 7.65 -3.93
N TRP A 164 9.03 7.06 -2.85
CA TRP A 164 10.44 6.84 -2.57
C TRP A 164 10.75 5.36 -2.66
N ALA A 165 11.70 4.97 -3.51
CA ALA A 165 12.09 3.59 -3.71
C ALA A 165 13.47 3.31 -3.10
N ALA A 166 13.65 2.09 -2.61
CA ALA A 166 14.98 1.55 -2.31
C ALA A 166 15.89 1.62 -3.54
N PRO A 167 17.17 1.99 -3.39
CA PRO A 167 18.13 1.93 -4.50
C PRO A 167 18.18 0.53 -5.12
N GLY A 168 18.08 0.45 -6.45
CA GLY A 168 18.05 -0.81 -7.20
C GLY A 168 16.64 -1.30 -7.55
N LEU A 169 15.61 -0.93 -6.78
CA LEU A 169 14.23 -1.37 -7.03
C LEU A 169 13.76 -0.92 -8.42
N LEU A 170 13.92 0.37 -8.75
CA LEU A 170 13.45 0.94 -10.03
C LEU A 170 14.23 0.43 -11.24
N GLU A 171 15.45 -0.08 -11.02
CA GLU A 171 16.27 -0.77 -12.02
C GLU A 171 15.88 -2.24 -12.18
N GLY A 172 14.90 -2.73 -11.40
CA GLY A 172 14.48 -4.13 -11.39
C GLY A 172 15.47 -5.07 -10.72
N ARG A 173 16.44 -4.54 -9.96
CA ARG A 173 17.33 -5.38 -9.15
C ARG A 173 16.50 -5.99 -8.01
N GLY A 174 16.80 -7.24 -7.67
CA GLY A 174 15.97 -8.00 -6.73
C GLY A 174 14.70 -8.61 -7.34
N LEU A 175 14.39 -8.36 -8.62
CA LEU A 175 13.20 -8.90 -9.28
C LEU A 175 13.58 -10.02 -10.26
N PRO A 176 13.50 -11.30 -9.86
CA PRO A 176 13.89 -12.42 -10.72
C PRO A 176 12.89 -12.68 -11.87
N ILE A 177 11.67 -12.13 -11.79
CA ILE A 177 10.59 -12.38 -12.77
C ILE A 177 10.38 -11.14 -13.66
N PRO A 178 10.48 -11.27 -15.00
CA PRO A 178 10.32 -10.15 -15.93
C PRO A 178 8.99 -9.38 -15.79
N PHE A 179 7.93 -10.06 -15.36
CA PHE A 179 6.63 -9.43 -15.07
C PHE A 179 6.75 -8.33 -14.00
N PHE A 180 7.50 -8.58 -12.92
CA PHE A 180 7.70 -7.60 -11.85
C PHE A 180 8.53 -6.40 -12.32
N GLN A 181 9.55 -6.63 -13.14
CA GLN A 181 10.35 -5.54 -13.74
C GLN A 181 9.48 -4.58 -14.57
N ARG A 182 8.52 -5.12 -15.32
CA ARG A 182 7.55 -4.31 -16.09
C ARG A 182 6.62 -3.50 -15.17
N MET A 183 6.16 -4.09 -14.07
CA MET A 183 5.29 -3.36 -13.12
C MET A 183 6.04 -2.23 -12.43
N VAL A 184 7.28 -2.45 -11.96
CA VAL A 184 8.08 -1.39 -11.34
C VAL A 184 8.42 -0.27 -12.34
N SER A 185 8.63 -0.61 -13.61
CA SER A 185 8.84 0.41 -14.66
C SER A 185 7.67 1.41 -14.76
N SER A 186 6.45 1.01 -14.41
CA SER A 186 5.27 1.90 -14.48
C SER A 186 5.21 2.96 -13.38
N ILE A 187 5.85 2.71 -12.21
CA ILE A 187 5.88 3.66 -11.09
C ILE A 187 7.09 4.59 -11.13
N ARG A 188 8.13 4.23 -11.90
CA ARG A 188 9.37 5.00 -12.03
C ARG A 188 9.17 6.50 -12.32
N PRO A 189 8.27 6.96 -13.21
CA PRO A 189 8.12 8.39 -13.50
C PRO A 189 7.68 9.26 -12.32
N ARG A 190 7.11 8.65 -11.27
CA ARG A 190 6.63 9.32 -10.05
C ARG A 190 7.51 9.04 -8.84
N SER A 191 8.61 8.33 -9.05
CA SER A 191 9.46 7.82 -7.98
C SER A 191 10.77 8.58 -7.90
N LYS A 192 11.22 8.80 -6.67
CA LYS A 192 12.60 9.15 -6.30
C LYS A 192 13.27 7.97 -5.63
N VAL A 193 14.59 7.99 -5.54
CA VAL A 193 15.41 6.94 -4.93
C VAL A 193 15.98 7.45 -3.60
N MET A 194 15.66 6.73 -2.52
CA MET A 194 16.11 7.06 -1.17
C MET A 194 17.64 7.03 -1.07
N GLY A 195 18.25 8.06 -0.47
CA GLY A 195 19.71 8.17 -0.35
C GLY A 195 20.47 8.51 -1.64
N VAL A 196 19.76 8.68 -2.77
CA VAL A 196 20.34 9.10 -4.06
C VAL A 196 19.77 10.45 -4.47
N ASP A 197 18.44 10.58 -4.48
CA ASP A 197 17.79 11.85 -4.73
C ASP A 197 17.77 12.73 -3.46
N PRO A 198 17.83 14.06 -3.61
CA PRO A 198 17.76 14.97 -2.47
C PRO A 198 16.47 14.80 -1.67
N LEU A 199 16.62 14.66 -0.35
CA LEU A 199 15.49 14.64 0.58
C LEU A 199 14.91 16.05 0.73
N PRO A 200 13.58 16.18 0.80
CA PRO A 200 12.97 17.43 1.20
C PRO A 200 13.16 17.64 2.72
N PRO A 201 13.15 18.89 3.21
CA PRO A 201 13.46 19.21 4.61
C PRO A 201 12.62 18.44 5.65
N GLU A 202 11.36 18.13 5.33
CA GLU A 202 10.46 17.38 6.20
C GLU A 202 10.87 15.91 6.42
N LEU A 203 11.71 15.35 5.54
CA LEU A 203 12.26 13.99 5.68
C LEU A 203 13.69 13.98 6.26
N GLU A 204 14.42 15.10 6.18
CA GLU A 204 15.81 15.18 6.65
C GLU A 204 15.89 14.92 8.17
N GLY A 205 16.67 13.90 8.54
CA GLY A 205 16.80 13.45 9.93
C GLY A 205 15.55 12.77 10.52
N GLN A 206 14.46 12.66 9.76
CA GLN A 206 13.24 11.95 10.17
C GLN A 206 13.18 10.52 9.66
N VAL A 207 13.93 10.25 8.57
CA VAL A 207 14.04 8.92 7.97
C VAL A 207 15.51 8.62 7.73
N GLU A 208 16.01 7.57 8.35
CA GLU A 208 17.34 7.02 8.09
C GLU A 208 17.20 5.63 7.50
N THR A 209 18.07 5.25 6.57
CA THR A 209 18.00 3.95 5.93
C THR A 209 19.35 3.26 5.85
N GLU A 210 19.31 1.93 5.93
CA GLU A 210 20.46 1.06 5.65
C GLU A 210 20.07 0.00 4.63
N LEU A 211 20.74 0.03 3.48
CA LEU A 211 20.41 -0.81 2.34
C LEU A 211 21.18 -2.13 2.39
N LEU A 212 20.45 -3.24 2.45
CA LEU A 212 20.95 -4.56 2.10
C LEU A 212 20.69 -4.78 0.61
N ALA A 213 21.76 -4.85 -0.19
CA ALA A 213 21.68 -5.14 -1.60
C ALA A 213 22.61 -6.31 -1.96
N VAL A 214 22.00 -7.44 -2.32
CA VAL A 214 22.71 -8.65 -2.77
C VAL A 214 21.98 -9.23 -4.00
N PRO A 215 22.57 -10.19 -4.73
CA PRO A 215 21.89 -10.78 -5.87
C PRO A 215 20.49 -11.30 -5.51
N PHE A 216 19.48 -10.84 -6.26
CA PHE A 216 18.06 -11.19 -6.08
C PHE A 216 17.40 -10.76 -4.77
N PHE A 217 18.04 -9.91 -3.95
CA PHE A 217 17.41 -9.38 -2.74
C PHE A 217 17.85 -7.94 -2.46
N ILE A 218 16.87 -7.06 -2.25
CA ILE A 218 17.06 -5.65 -1.92
C ILE A 218 16.06 -5.28 -0.84
N GLU A 219 16.56 -4.76 0.27
CA GLU A 219 15.75 -4.23 1.35
C GLU A 219 16.48 -3.10 2.08
N MET A 220 15.75 -2.05 2.43
CA MET A 220 16.19 -1.04 3.36
C MET A 220 15.59 -1.31 4.74
N ALA A 221 16.45 -1.43 5.74
CA ALA A 221 16.06 -1.13 7.11
C ALA A 221 15.77 0.37 7.19
N VAL A 222 14.63 0.75 7.78
CA VAL A 222 14.21 2.16 7.90
C VAL A 222 14.11 2.51 9.36
N VAL A 223 14.90 3.48 9.83
CA VAL A 223 14.78 4.02 11.18
C VAL A 223 13.98 5.31 11.11
N LEU A 224 13.01 5.44 12.03
CA LEU A 224 12.27 6.67 12.30
C LEU A 224 12.73 7.23 13.65
N PRO A 225 13.72 8.14 13.69
CA PRO A 225 14.35 8.58 14.93
C PRO A 225 13.37 9.26 15.90
N GLN A 226 12.39 10.01 15.38
CA GLN A 226 11.33 10.65 16.17
C GLN A 226 10.57 9.63 17.04
N TYR A 227 10.32 8.44 16.48
CA TYR A 227 9.50 7.39 17.09
C TYR A 227 10.32 6.26 17.70
N ARG A 228 11.65 6.36 17.63
CA ARG A 228 12.58 5.32 18.10
C ARG A 228 12.23 3.93 17.56
N ALA A 229 11.85 3.87 16.28
CA ALA A 229 11.39 2.65 15.64
C ALA A 229 12.27 2.25 14.45
N LEU A 230 12.63 0.97 14.40
CA LEU A 230 13.24 0.31 13.24
C LEU A 230 12.17 -0.46 12.48
N LEU A 231 11.99 -0.18 11.20
CA LEU A 231 11.07 -0.87 10.31
C LEU A 231 11.86 -1.84 9.44
N LEU A 232 11.40 -3.10 9.38
CA LEU A 232 11.98 -4.14 8.54
C LEU A 232 10.90 -4.73 7.64
N ALA A 233 11.26 -5.17 6.44
CA ALA A 233 10.36 -5.89 5.55
C ALA A 233 10.53 -7.41 5.73
N ASP A 234 11.25 -8.09 4.85
CA ASP A 234 11.52 -9.53 4.93
C ASP A 234 12.76 -9.88 5.77
N THR A 235 13.59 -8.91 6.12
CA THR A 235 14.72 -9.13 7.03
C THR A 235 14.29 -9.24 8.49
N GLY A 236 13.02 -8.95 8.82
CA GLY A 236 12.46 -9.09 10.15
C GLY A 236 11.05 -9.68 10.12
N PHE A 237 10.87 -10.79 10.82
CA PHE A 237 9.60 -11.50 10.92
C PHE A 237 9.48 -12.12 12.33
N CYS A 238 8.30 -12.04 12.93
CA CYS A 238 8.03 -12.61 14.25
C CYS A 238 6.60 -13.10 14.34
N MET A 239 6.41 -14.36 14.75
CA MET A 239 5.12 -14.94 15.10
C MET A 239 5.12 -15.22 16.60
N SER A 240 4.48 -14.37 17.38
CA SER A 240 4.29 -14.66 18.81
C SER A 240 3.19 -15.69 19.05
N ALA A 241 3.35 -16.50 20.09
CA ALA A 241 2.34 -17.42 20.55
C ALA A 241 1.05 -16.70 20.97
N GLU A 242 1.14 -15.43 21.39
CA GLU A 242 -0.02 -14.61 21.73
C GLU A 242 -0.86 -14.30 20.48
N ASP A 243 -0.26 -13.72 19.44
CA ASP A 243 -0.96 -13.39 18.19
C ASP A 243 -1.42 -14.64 17.43
N TYR A 244 -0.68 -15.73 17.58
CA TYR A 244 -0.87 -16.98 16.85
C TYR A 244 -1.31 -18.14 17.74
N ALA A 245 -2.06 -17.86 18.81
CA ALA A 245 -2.54 -18.87 19.76
C ALA A 245 -3.38 -19.99 19.09
N GLY A 246 -3.99 -19.71 17.93
CA GLY A 246 -4.73 -20.67 17.11
C GLY A 246 -3.91 -21.45 16.07
N ALA A 247 -2.59 -21.24 16.00
CA ALA A 247 -1.75 -21.92 15.01
C ALA A 247 -1.67 -23.44 15.28
N SER A 248 -1.69 -24.22 14.21
CA SER A 248 -1.50 -25.67 14.32
C SER A 248 -0.07 -26.00 14.77
N LYS A 249 0.12 -27.18 15.39
CA LYS A 249 1.47 -27.65 15.76
C LYS A 249 2.45 -27.65 14.58
N ALA A 250 1.99 -28.04 13.39
CA ALA A 250 2.84 -28.03 12.20
C ALA A 250 3.30 -26.62 11.82
N ASN A 251 2.44 -25.61 11.99
CA ASN A 251 2.77 -24.21 11.75
C ASN A 251 3.79 -23.70 12.78
N VAL A 252 3.59 -24.02 14.06
CA VAL A 252 4.52 -23.68 15.15
C VAL A 252 5.89 -24.32 14.90
N ASP A 253 5.94 -25.61 14.56
CA ASP A 253 7.18 -26.34 14.28
C ASP A 253 7.91 -25.73 13.06
N ALA A 254 7.18 -25.36 12.01
CA ALA A 254 7.75 -24.72 10.82
C ALA A 254 8.32 -23.32 11.14
N ALA A 255 7.57 -22.47 11.83
CA ALA A 255 8.02 -21.14 12.24
C ALA A 255 9.21 -21.21 13.20
N SER A 256 9.20 -22.17 14.13
CA SER A 256 10.33 -22.43 15.04
C SER A 256 11.59 -22.83 14.28
N LYS A 257 11.46 -23.73 13.28
CA LYS A 257 12.58 -24.14 12.43
C LYS A 257 13.12 -22.99 11.57
N MET A 258 12.24 -22.11 11.10
CA MET A 258 12.64 -20.89 10.39
C MET A 258 13.28 -19.85 11.32
N GLY A 259 13.14 -20.00 12.63
CA GLY A 259 13.70 -19.09 13.63
C GLY A 259 12.87 -17.82 13.82
N VAL A 260 11.55 -17.89 13.58
CA VAL A 260 10.64 -16.72 13.65
C VAL A 260 9.49 -16.90 14.66
N TRP A 261 9.43 -18.03 15.37
CA TRP A 261 8.42 -18.28 16.40
C TRP A 261 8.89 -17.72 17.75
N ASP A 262 8.09 -16.87 18.39
CA ASP A 262 8.37 -16.17 19.66
C ASP A 262 9.70 -15.40 19.68
N ARG A 263 10.20 -15.01 18.50
CA ARG A 263 11.40 -14.19 18.33
C ARG A 263 11.41 -13.53 16.96
N LEU A 264 12.17 -12.43 16.86
CA LEU A 264 12.54 -11.86 15.58
C LEU A 264 13.52 -12.79 14.85
N GLY A 265 13.27 -13.03 13.56
CA GLY A 265 14.15 -13.77 12.67
C GLY A 265 13.98 -13.28 11.22
N PRO A 266 14.98 -13.47 10.35
CA PRO A 266 14.84 -13.16 8.93
C PRO A 266 14.24 -14.37 8.21
N VAL A 267 13.10 -14.20 7.54
CA VAL A 267 12.57 -15.24 6.63
C VAL A 267 13.51 -15.49 5.44
N THR A 268 14.45 -14.57 5.24
CA THR A 268 15.51 -14.55 4.22
C THR A 268 16.85 -15.05 4.75
N ARG A 269 16.90 -15.85 5.83
CA ARG A 269 18.16 -16.40 6.39
C ARG A 269 19.13 -16.94 5.33
N ASN A 270 18.63 -17.65 4.32
CA ASN A 270 19.44 -18.19 3.22
C ASN A 270 20.17 -17.10 2.40
N VAL A 271 19.58 -15.91 2.27
CA VAL A 271 20.22 -14.75 1.63
C VAL A 271 21.45 -14.31 2.42
N PHE A 272 21.34 -14.28 3.74
CA PHE A 272 22.44 -13.93 4.65
C PHE A 272 23.51 -15.02 4.69
N GLU A 273 23.14 -16.29 4.73
CA GLU A 273 24.08 -17.42 4.68
C GLU A 273 24.88 -17.47 3.37
N ALA A 274 24.25 -17.09 2.24
CA ALA A 274 24.94 -16.98 0.96
C ALA A 274 25.83 -15.73 0.83
N ASN A 275 25.57 -14.68 1.63
CA ASN A 275 26.27 -13.40 1.56
C ASN A 275 26.74 -12.91 2.95
N PRO A 276 27.47 -13.72 3.74
CA PRO A 276 27.65 -13.47 5.17
C PRO A 276 28.45 -12.20 5.46
N LYS A 277 29.40 -11.83 4.59
CA LYS A 277 30.16 -10.59 4.75
C LYS A 277 29.27 -9.35 4.61
N VAL A 278 28.49 -9.27 3.54
CA VAL A 278 27.57 -8.15 3.29
C VAL A 278 26.50 -8.10 4.37
N GLY A 279 26.00 -9.27 4.80
CA GLY A 279 25.06 -9.39 5.90
C GLY A 279 25.60 -8.79 7.21
N LYS A 280 26.83 -9.14 7.61
CA LYS A 280 27.48 -8.58 8.83
C LYS A 280 27.64 -7.07 8.74
N GLU A 281 28.18 -6.59 7.62
CA GLU A 281 28.38 -5.14 7.40
C GLU A 281 27.06 -4.38 7.50
N TRP A 282 25.98 -4.93 6.94
CA TRP A 282 24.64 -4.34 7.05
C TRP A 282 24.07 -4.39 8.48
N VAL A 283 24.22 -5.52 9.19
CA VAL A 283 23.80 -5.63 10.60
C VAL A 283 24.52 -4.62 11.48
N ASP A 284 25.84 -4.50 11.32
CA ASP A 284 26.66 -3.53 12.05
C ASP A 284 26.24 -2.09 11.72
N ALA A 285 25.92 -1.80 10.46
CA ALA A 285 25.43 -0.49 10.03
C ALA A 285 24.07 -0.15 10.65
N VAL A 286 23.11 -1.09 10.67
CA VAL A 286 21.80 -0.89 11.31
C VAL A 286 21.95 -0.69 12.82
N LEU A 287 22.79 -1.48 13.49
CA LEU A 287 23.07 -1.33 14.93
C LEU A 287 23.80 -0.01 15.25
N ALA A 288 24.57 0.54 14.31
CA ALA A 288 25.22 1.83 14.47
C ALA A 288 24.25 3.02 14.34
N ARG A 289 23.05 2.80 13.77
CA ARG A 289 22.01 3.83 13.72
C ARG A 289 21.50 4.12 15.12
N SER A 290 21.39 5.41 15.43
CA SER A 290 21.05 5.84 16.78
C SER A 290 19.55 5.72 17.07
N ASN A 291 19.23 5.63 18.37
CA ASN A 291 17.95 6.06 18.92
C ASN A 291 16.72 5.25 18.46
N TRP A 292 16.78 3.92 18.48
CA TRP A 292 15.60 3.06 18.31
C TRP A 292 15.51 1.96 19.37
N ASP A 293 14.29 1.66 19.83
CA ASP A 293 14.00 0.73 20.92
C ASP A 293 13.06 -0.41 20.51
N VAL A 294 12.34 -0.23 19.39
CA VAL A 294 11.37 -1.21 18.91
C VAL A 294 11.66 -1.57 17.46
N VAL A 295 11.34 -2.81 17.09
CA VAL A 295 11.32 -3.27 15.71
C VAL A 295 9.88 -3.49 15.26
N ILE A 296 9.49 -2.89 14.14
CA ILE A 296 8.19 -3.05 13.51
C ILE A 296 8.41 -3.80 12.18
N PRO A 297 8.32 -5.15 12.17
CA PRO A 297 8.39 -5.92 10.93
C PRO A 297 7.18 -5.61 10.02
N ALA A 298 7.30 -5.87 8.72
CA ALA A 298 6.20 -5.72 7.77
C ALA A 298 5.15 -6.84 7.90
N HIS A 299 5.49 -7.89 8.63
CA HIS A 299 4.66 -9.08 8.80
C HIS A 299 4.44 -9.40 10.28
N ALA A 300 3.34 -10.09 10.53
CA ALA A 300 3.00 -10.78 11.75
C ALA A 300 3.07 -9.89 13.00
N THR A 301 3.67 -10.36 14.09
CA THR A 301 3.68 -9.67 15.38
C THR A 301 4.56 -8.43 15.36
N ALA A 302 4.00 -7.31 15.79
CA ALA A 302 4.73 -6.07 16.08
C ALA A 302 3.93 -5.22 17.09
N PRO A 303 4.59 -4.28 17.80
CA PRO A 303 6.02 -4.02 17.79
C PRO A 303 6.79 -5.09 18.58
N ILE A 304 8.07 -5.26 18.26
CA ILE A 304 9.00 -6.09 19.04
C ILE A 304 9.80 -5.18 19.94
N ALA A 305 9.65 -5.35 21.25
CA ALA A 305 10.39 -4.60 22.27
C ALA A 305 11.87 -5.03 22.35
N ASP A 306 12.67 -4.28 23.10
CA ASP A 306 14.12 -4.50 23.24
C ASP A 306 14.84 -4.59 21.89
N GLY A 307 14.48 -3.68 20.98
CA GLY A 307 14.79 -3.71 19.57
C GLY A 307 16.26 -4.01 19.25
N PRO A 308 17.24 -3.24 19.77
CA PRO A 308 18.65 -3.49 19.49
C PRO A 308 19.10 -4.91 19.85
N ARG A 309 18.61 -5.45 20.97
CA ARG A 309 18.91 -6.82 21.39
C ARG A 309 18.21 -7.83 20.48
N ALA A 310 16.90 -7.67 20.27
CA ALA A 310 16.11 -8.56 19.41
C ALA A 310 16.65 -8.61 17.97
N PHE A 311 17.07 -7.47 17.42
CA PHE A 311 17.69 -7.36 16.10
C PHE A 311 19.07 -8.03 16.07
N LYS A 312 19.92 -7.82 17.09
CA LYS A 312 21.20 -8.51 17.15
C LYS A 312 20.99 -10.04 17.20
N ASP A 313 20.13 -10.50 18.10
CA ASP A 313 19.81 -11.92 18.28
C ASP A 313 19.23 -12.55 17.00
N CYS A 314 18.46 -11.78 16.21
CA CYS A 314 17.94 -12.16 14.89
C CYS A 314 19.05 -12.62 13.94
N PHE A 315 20.22 -11.94 13.97
CA PHE A 315 21.34 -12.14 13.04
C PHE A 315 22.57 -12.81 13.66
N ASP A 316 22.50 -13.29 14.91
CA ASP A 316 23.62 -13.93 15.60
C ASP A 316 24.24 -15.10 14.84
N PHE A 317 23.48 -15.79 13.97
CA PHE A 317 23.98 -16.88 13.12
C PHE A 317 25.06 -16.45 12.10
N LEU A 318 25.23 -15.15 11.89
CA LEU A 318 26.32 -14.64 11.08
C LEU A 318 27.64 -14.66 11.85
N PHE A 319 27.63 -14.51 13.17
CA PHE A 319 28.81 -14.29 14.01
C PHE A 319 29.27 -15.56 14.73
#